data_AF-A0A914N7X7-F1
#
_entry.id   AF-A0A914N7X7-F1
#
_cell.length_a   1.000
_cell.length_b   1.000
_cell.length_c   1.000
_cell.angle_alpha   90.00
_cell.angle_beta   90.00
_cell.angle_gamma   90.00
#
_symmetry.space_group_name_H-M   'P 1'
#
loop_
_entity.id
_entity.type
_entity.pdbx_description
1 polymer ?
#
loop_
_entity_poly.entity_id
_entity_poly.type
_entity_poly.pdbx_seq_one_letter_code
_entity_poly.pdbx_strand_id
1 'polypeptide(L)'
;MTPPAFQLPRLATAKHILGSYDTFLFDADGVLWRDENPLPGAIDLVKRLSDVGKRVIILTNNSSRDPVGHAEKAKRLGFSNFTSNDVCCPSLILVDQLEQMKKDPKFASKAHLPIFLIGPPGLENFLRKRGIESIGTGPDPMPDGKLFTLDNASDFVTKEPVLAVIGSFDSHISFPKIMKAVNYLHDDEMPFFCDKRRCTFSWKRS
;
A
#
# COMPACT_ATOMS: atom_id res chain seq x y z
N MET A 1 -19.06 -1.01 24.57
CA MET A 1 -19.81 0.12 23.97
C MET A 1 -19.55 0.12 22.48
N THR A 2 -20.57 -0.13 21.67
CA THR A 2 -20.49 -0.02 20.20
C THR A 2 -20.30 1.46 19.84
N PRO A 3 -19.38 1.81 18.92
CA PRO A 3 -19.30 3.18 18.42
C PRO A 3 -20.67 3.54 17.81
N PRO A 4 -21.17 4.77 18.03
CA PRO A 4 -22.43 5.18 17.40
C PRO A 4 -22.27 5.05 15.89
N ALA A 5 -23.27 4.45 15.24
CA ALA A 5 -23.29 4.33 13.78
C ALA A 5 -23.21 5.73 13.18
N PHE A 6 -22.19 5.99 12.37
CA PHE A 6 -22.05 7.25 11.64
C PHE A 6 -23.21 7.35 10.63
N GLN A 7 -24.25 8.10 11.01
CA GLN A 7 -25.39 8.36 10.16
C GLN A 7 -25.18 9.72 9.51
N LEU A 8 -24.88 9.73 8.21
CA LEU A 8 -24.93 10.97 7.44
C LEU A 8 -26.34 11.57 7.58
N PRO A 9 -26.49 12.83 8.00
CA PRO A 9 -27.81 13.42 8.15
C PRO A 9 -28.54 13.34 6.81
N ARG A 10 -29.78 12.83 6.82
CA ARG A 10 -30.60 12.55 5.62
C ARG A 10 -30.75 13.73 4.65
N LEU A 11 -30.42 14.96 5.08
CA LEU A 11 -30.40 16.20 4.31
C LEU A 11 -29.30 17.16 4.80
N ALA A 12 -28.06 16.69 5.01
CA ALA A 12 -26.97 17.63 5.24
C ALA A 12 -26.73 18.45 3.95
N THR A 13 -27.09 19.73 3.96
CA THR A 13 -26.73 20.63 2.86
C THR A 13 -25.21 20.73 2.76
N ALA A 14 -24.68 21.00 1.56
CA ALA A 14 -23.24 21.20 1.38
C ALA A 14 -22.67 22.25 2.36
N LYS A 15 -23.47 23.30 2.66
CA LYS A 15 -23.11 24.33 3.65
C LYS A 15 -22.96 23.77 5.07
N HIS A 16 -23.85 22.88 5.48
CA HIS A 16 -23.75 22.23 6.80
C HIS A 16 -22.52 21.33 6.89
N ILE A 17 -22.24 20.53 5.85
CA ILE A 17 -21.06 19.65 5.80
C ILE A 17 -19.77 20.50 5.85
N LEU A 18 -19.69 21.55 5.02
CA LEU A 18 -18.54 22.47 5.02
C LEU A 18 -18.36 23.18 6.38
N GLY A 19 -19.44 23.49 7.08
CA GLY A 19 -19.37 24.11 8.41
C GLY A 19 -18.96 23.14 9.52
N SER A 20 -19.15 21.84 9.34
CA SER A 20 -19.02 20.85 10.42
C SER A 20 -17.68 20.10 10.42
N TYR A 21 -16.92 20.14 9.32
CA TYR A 21 -15.69 19.39 9.17
C TYR A 21 -14.54 20.27 8.69
N ASP A 22 -13.36 20.08 9.27
CA ASP A 22 -12.14 20.80 8.89
C ASP A 22 -11.31 20.05 7.83
N THR A 23 -11.48 18.72 7.78
CA THR A 23 -10.69 17.84 6.90
C THR A 23 -11.61 16.91 6.12
N PHE A 24 -11.31 16.74 4.83
CA PHE A 24 -12.02 15.85 3.92
C PHE A 24 -11.06 14.79 3.39
N LEU A 25 -11.47 13.52 3.48
CA LEU A 25 -10.72 12.39 2.95
C LEU A 25 -11.41 11.90 1.68
N PHE A 26 -10.67 11.83 0.59
CA PHE A 26 -11.18 11.31 -0.68
C PHE A 26 -10.40 10.07 -1.09
N ASP A 27 -11.12 9.07 -1.58
CA ASP A 27 -10.48 8.04 -2.40
C ASP A 27 -9.89 8.68 -3.67
N ALA A 28 -8.95 7.99 -4.31
CA ALA A 28 -8.25 8.44 -5.50
C ALA A 28 -8.91 7.90 -6.77
N ASP A 29 -8.61 6.64 -7.09
CA ASP A 29 -9.04 6.00 -8.33
C ASP A 29 -10.56 5.74 -8.30
N GLY A 30 -11.29 6.35 -9.23
CA GLY A 30 -12.75 6.30 -9.31
C GLY A 30 -13.47 7.43 -8.57
N VAL A 31 -12.76 8.31 -7.85
CA VAL A 31 -13.33 9.45 -7.12
C VAL A 31 -12.71 10.79 -7.52
N LEU A 32 -11.38 10.91 -7.49
CA LEU A 32 -10.69 12.11 -7.96
C LEU A 32 -10.30 11.99 -9.44
N TRP A 33 -9.89 10.80 -9.86
CA TRP A 33 -9.45 10.54 -11.23
C TRP A 33 -9.76 9.11 -11.67
N ARG A 34 -9.64 8.86 -12.97
CA ARG A 34 -9.59 7.54 -13.57
C ARG A 34 -8.34 7.45 -14.44
N ASP A 35 -7.44 6.53 -14.09
CA ASP A 35 -6.13 6.40 -14.72
C ASP A 35 -5.37 7.75 -14.68
N GLU A 36 -5.09 8.35 -15.83
CA GLU A 36 -4.41 9.65 -15.97
C GLU A 36 -5.38 10.81 -16.29
N ASN A 37 -6.69 10.64 -16.03
CA ASN A 37 -7.70 11.66 -16.31
C ASN A 37 -8.45 12.06 -15.02
N PRO A 38 -8.47 13.34 -14.63
CA PRO A 38 -9.32 13.83 -13.55
C PRO A 38 -10.81 13.57 -13.84
N LEU A 39 -11.60 13.26 -12.80
CA LEU A 39 -13.05 13.20 -12.96
C LEU A 39 -13.64 14.62 -13.05
N PRO A 40 -14.72 14.83 -13.83
CA PRO A 40 -15.36 16.15 -13.97
C PRO A 40 -15.71 16.77 -12.63
N GLY A 41 -15.30 18.02 -12.42
CA GLY A 41 -15.55 18.79 -11.19
C GLY A 41 -14.67 18.41 -9.98
N ALA A 42 -13.84 17.36 -10.06
CA ALA A 42 -12.99 16.95 -8.93
C ALA A 42 -11.94 18.01 -8.58
N ILE A 43 -11.27 18.58 -9.60
CA ILE A 43 -10.28 19.65 -9.40
C ILE A 43 -10.94 20.88 -8.76
N ASP A 44 -12.08 21.32 -9.30
CA ASP A 44 -12.81 22.48 -8.79
C ASP A 44 -13.28 22.28 -7.35
N LEU A 45 -13.76 21.07 -7.02
CA LEU A 45 -14.16 20.71 -5.67
C LEU A 45 -12.98 20.81 -4.70
N VAL A 46 -11.86 20.16 -5.02
CA VAL A 46 -10.66 20.17 -4.17
C VAL A 46 -10.13 21.59 -4.00
N LYS A 47 -10.06 22.35 -5.10
CA LYS A 47 -9.66 23.76 -5.07
C LYS A 47 -10.58 24.55 -4.14
N ARG A 48 -11.90 24.41 -4.27
CA ARG A 48 -12.86 25.16 -3.46
C ARG A 48 -12.80 24.80 -1.98
N LEU A 49 -12.57 23.52 -1.66
CA LEU A 49 -12.31 23.09 -0.28
C LEU A 49 -11.05 23.76 0.26
N SER A 50 -9.98 23.82 -0.53
CA SER A 50 -8.75 24.51 -0.15
C SER A 50 -8.97 26.03 0.05
N ASP A 51 -9.68 26.68 -0.88
CA ASP A 51 -9.99 28.11 -0.84
C ASP A 51 -10.78 28.52 0.41
N VAL A 52 -11.62 27.62 0.94
CA VAL A 52 -12.37 27.84 2.20
C VAL A 52 -11.64 27.29 3.43
N GLY A 53 -10.34 27.04 3.33
CA GLY A 53 -9.48 26.66 4.45
C GLY A 53 -9.65 25.21 4.91
N LYS A 54 -10.27 24.34 4.11
CA LYS A 54 -10.42 22.92 4.44
C LYS A 54 -9.20 22.12 4.01
N ARG A 55 -8.76 21.21 4.86
CA ARG A 55 -7.69 20.26 4.53
C ARG A 55 -8.26 19.13 3.68
N VAL A 56 -7.54 18.73 2.64
CA VAL A 56 -7.93 17.60 1.78
C VAL A 56 -6.83 16.55 1.85
N ILE A 57 -7.20 15.31 2.13
CA ILE A 57 -6.29 14.16 2.18
C ILE A 57 -6.78 13.12 1.17
N ILE A 58 -5.85 12.61 0.36
CA ILE A 58 -6.08 11.43 -0.47
C ILE A 58 -5.92 10.20 0.41
N LEU A 59 -6.98 9.42 0.57
CA LEU A 59 -6.96 8.11 1.23
C LEU A 59 -7.17 7.04 0.18
N THR A 60 -6.08 6.43 -0.28
CA THR A 60 -6.13 5.43 -1.36
C THR A 60 -5.72 4.05 -0.86
N ASN A 61 -6.29 3.00 -1.44
CA ASN A 61 -5.80 1.63 -1.27
C ASN A 61 -4.79 1.23 -2.37
N ASN A 62 -4.39 2.15 -3.25
CA ASN A 62 -3.51 1.85 -4.36
C ASN A 62 -2.04 1.84 -3.92
N SER A 63 -1.46 0.65 -3.84
CA SER A 63 -0.05 0.41 -3.49
C SER A 63 0.96 0.48 -4.64
N SER A 64 0.51 0.84 -5.86
CA SER A 64 1.45 1.00 -7.00
C SER A 64 2.43 2.16 -6.81
N ARG A 65 2.12 3.11 -5.93
CA ARG A 65 2.91 4.32 -5.67
C ARG A 65 3.00 4.57 -4.17
N ASP A 66 4.12 5.16 -3.78
CA ASP A 66 4.29 5.71 -2.44
C ASP A 66 3.54 7.06 -2.32
N PRO A 67 3.50 7.68 -1.13
CA PRO A 67 2.82 8.96 -0.93
C PRO A 67 3.35 10.08 -1.83
N VAL A 68 4.66 10.07 -2.13
CA VAL A 68 5.29 11.06 -2.99
C VAL A 68 4.77 10.90 -4.42
N GLY A 69 4.78 9.69 -4.96
CA GLY A 69 4.30 9.40 -6.31
C GLY A 69 2.80 9.68 -6.49
N HIS A 70 1.99 9.48 -5.46
CA HIS A 70 0.57 9.88 -5.48
C HIS A 70 0.39 11.40 -5.47
N ALA A 71 1.15 12.14 -4.65
CA ALA A 71 1.11 13.59 -4.64
C ALA A 71 1.60 14.19 -5.98
N GLU A 72 2.64 13.61 -6.58
CA GLU A 72 3.14 13.99 -7.91
C GLU A 72 2.10 13.71 -9.00
N LYS A 73 1.41 12.56 -8.94
CA LYS A 73 0.28 12.27 -9.83
C LYS A 73 -0.81 13.31 -9.68
N ALA A 74 -1.26 13.61 -8.46
CA ALA A 74 -2.29 14.62 -8.21
C ALA A 74 -1.90 15.98 -8.84
N LYS A 75 -0.65 16.43 -8.63
CA LYS A 75 -0.12 17.66 -9.24
C LYS A 75 -0.14 17.61 -10.76
N ARG A 76 0.34 16.52 -11.37
CA ARG A 76 0.34 16.33 -12.83
C ARG A 76 -1.08 16.39 -13.41
N LEU A 77 -2.05 15.87 -12.68
CA LEU A 77 -3.46 15.88 -13.04
C LEU A 77 -4.17 17.22 -12.81
N GLY A 78 -3.46 18.25 -12.31
CA GLY A 78 -4.01 19.59 -12.10
C GLY A 78 -4.57 19.84 -10.71
N PHE A 79 -4.45 18.89 -9.77
CA PHE A 79 -4.76 19.14 -8.37
C PHE A 79 -3.58 19.87 -7.71
N SER A 80 -3.78 21.15 -7.39
CA SER A 80 -2.75 21.97 -6.74
C SER A 80 -2.54 21.59 -5.27
N ASN A 81 -1.38 21.96 -4.73
CA ASN A 81 -1.05 21.94 -3.29
C ASN A 81 -0.95 20.58 -2.58
N PHE A 82 -1.09 19.44 -3.27
CA PHE A 82 -0.85 18.15 -2.63
C PHE A 82 0.64 17.92 -2.33
N THR A 83 0.93 17.53 -1.09
CA THR A 83 2.22 17.00 -0.67
C THR A 83 2.10 15.54 -0.26
N SER A 84 3.22 14.86 -0.03
CA SER A 84 3.21 13.50 0.50
C SER A 84 2.49 13.38 1.86
N ASN A 85 2.39 14.48 2.63
CA ASN A 85 1.68 14.52 3.92
C ASN A 85 0.15 14.56 3.78
N ASP A 86 -0.33 14.77 2.56
CA ASP A 86 -1.74 14.80 2.20
C ASP A 86 -2.18 13.50 1.53
N VAL A 87 -1.36 12.45 1.62
CA VAL A 87 -1.65 11.12 1.08
C VAL A 87 -1.51 10.08 2.18
N CYS A 88 -2.56 9.28 2.36
CA CYS A 88 -2.55 8.06 3.13
C CYS A 88 -2.76 6.88 2.19
N CYS A 89 -1.79 5.98 2.13
CA CYS A 89 -1.81 4.79 1.26
C CYS A 89 -1.27 3.56 2.00
N PRO A 90 -1.47 2.33 1.49
CA PRO A 90 -1.11 1.11 2.22
C PRO A 90 0.38 1.02 2.56
N SER A 91 1.26 1.59 1.72
CA SER A 91 2.70 1.57 1.98
C SER A 91 3.09 2.36 3.22
N LEU A 92 2.39 3.47 3.54
CA LEU A 92 2.59 4.19 4.80
C LEU A 92 2.18 3.37 6.01
N ILE A 93 1.04 2.69 5.91
CA ILE A 93 0.53 1.84 7.00
C ILE A 93 1.49 0.66 7.23
N LEU A 94 2.00 0.05 6.16
CA LEU A 94 3.00 -1.00 6.25
C LEU A 94 4.27 -0.52 6.94
N VAL A 95 4.78 0.66 6.59
CA VAL A 95 5.97 1.25 7.26
C VAL A 95 5.71 1.44 8.75
N ASP A 96 4.60 2.08 9.12
CA ASP A 96 4.26 2.29 10.53
C ASP A 96 4.15 0.96 11.28
N GLN A 97 3.46 -0.03 10.72
CA GLN A 97 3.35 -1.36 11.33
C GLN A 97 4.72 -2.04 11.53
N LEU A 98 5.61 -1.98 10.54
CA LEU A 98 6.96 -2.52 10.64
C LEU A 98 7.81 -1.76 11.66
N GLU A 99 7.70 -0.43 11.71
CA GLU A 99 8.42 0.39 12.70
C GLU A 99 7.94 0.12 14.14
N GLN A 100 6.64 -0.07 14.34
CA GLN A 100 6.10 -0.46 15.66
C GLN A 100 6.53 -1.89 16.02
N MET A 101 6.48 -2.82 15.07
CA MET A 101 6.91 -4.20 15.28
C MET A 101 8.39 -4.29 15.65
N LYS A 102 9.26 -3.49 15.03
CA LYS A 102 10.70 -3.43 15.39
C LYS A 102 10.94 -2.94 16.83
N LYS A 103 10.00 -2.20 17.44
CA LYS A 103 10.07 -1.73 18.83
C LYS A 103 9.48 -2.73 19.83
N ASP A 104 8.67 -3.67 19.36
CA ASP A 104 8.08 -4.70 20.21
C ASP A 104 9.19 -5.62 20.76
N PRO A 105 9.28 -5.83 22.09
CA PRO A 105 10.26 -6.74 22.69
C PRO A 105 10.30 -8.14 22.07
N LYS A 106 9.17 -8.63 21.54
CA LYS A 106 9.07 -9.92 20.85
C LYS A 106 9.93 -9.97 19.57
N PHE A 107 10.08 -8.85 18.87
CA PHE A 107 10.77 -8.76 17.58
C PHE A 107 12.02 -7.89 17.61
N ALA A 108 12.29 -7.17 18.70
CA ALA A 108 13.42 -6.24 18.83
C ALA A 108 14.77 -6.91 18.52
N SER A 109 14.99 -8.16 18.95
CA SER A 109 16.22 -8.91 18.64
C SER A 109 16.39 -9.20 17.13
N LYS A 110 15.28 -9.24 16.38
CA LYS A 110 15.22 -9.48 14.93
C LYS A 110 15.07 -8.19 14.11
N ALA A 111 15.02 -7.01 14.73
CA ALA A 111 14.72 -5.75 14.06
C ALA A 111 15.73 -5.32 12.97
N HIS A 112 16.94 -5.88 13.02
CA HIS A 112 18.02 -5.69 12.04
C HIS A 112 17.85 -6.55 10.78
N LEU A 113 16.99 -7.57 10.81
CA LEU A 113 16.75 -8.45 9.68
C LEU A 113 15.96 -7.74 8.57
N PRO A 114 16.20 -8.09 7.30
CA PRO A 114 15.38 -7.61 6.20
C PRO A 114 14.00 -8.26 6.23
N ILE A 115 13.05 -7.70 5.47
CA ILE A 115 11.77 -8.36 5.18
C ILE A 115 11.85 -9.15 3.88
N PHE A 116 11.04 -10.20 3.73
CA PHE A 116 10.80 -10.82 2.43
C PHE A 116 9.63 -10.13 1.74
N LEU A 117 9.89 -9.43 0.64
CA LEU A 117 8.91 -8.62 -0.08
C LEU A 117 8.57 -9.24 -1.44
N ILE A 118 7.33 -9.70 -1.58
CA ILE A 118 6.70 -9.90 -2.88
C ILE A 118 5.96 -8.61 -3.22
N GLY A 119 6.55 -7.77 -4.05
CA GLY A 119 6.00 -6.45 -4.34
C GLY A 119 6.76 -5.68 -5.41
N PRO A 120 6.26 -4.49 -5.78
CA PRO A 120 6.83 -3.72 -6.86
C PRO A 120 8.12 -2.99 -6.40
N PRO A 121 9.08 -2.71 -7.30
CA PRO A 121 10.31 -1.98 -6.95
C PRO A 121 10.07 -0.62 -6.29
N GLY A 122 8.93 0.04 -6.61
CA GLY A 122 8.54 1.29 -5.99
C GLY A 122 8.31 1.16 -4.47
N LEU A 123 7.73 0.05 -4.01
CA LEU A 123 7.51 -0.21 -2.59
C LEU A 123 8.82 -0.49 -1.86
N GLU A 124 9.71 -1.30 -2.45
CA GLU A 124 11.07 -1.51 -1.94
C GLU A 124 11.82 -0.19 -1.78
N ASN A 125 11.83 0.66 -2.81
CA ASN A 125 12.49 1.96 -2.75
C ASN A 125 11.94 2.85 -1.64
N PHE A 126 10.63 2.79 -1.40
CA PHE A 126 9.98 3.52 -0.31
C PHE A 126 10.36 2.99 1.07
N LEU A 127 10.38 1.67 1.25
CA LEU A 127 10.80 1.01 2.50
C LEU A 127 12.28 1.31 2.80
N ARG A 128 13.16 1.24 1.79
CA ARG A 128 14.59 1.54 1.93
C ARG A 128 14.85 2.99 2.37
N LYS A 129 14.08 3.95 1.84
CA LYS A 129 14.15 5.36 2.30
C LYS A 129 13.77 5.54 3.78
N ARG A 130 13.09 4.56 4.39
CA ARG A 130 12.72 4.51 5.80
C ARG A 130 13.64 3.59 6.62
N GLY A 131 14.74 3.10 6.04
CA GLY A 131 15.68 2.20 6.72
C GLY A 131 15.16 0.76 6.90
N ILE A 132 14.19 0.35 6.07
CA ILE A 132 13.67 -1.01 6.04
C ILE A 132 14.23 -1.70 4.79
N GLU A 133 15.19 -2.60 5.00
CA GLU A 133 15.76 -3.43 3.94
C GLU A 133 14.80 -4.57 3.57
N SER A 134 14.77 -4.93 2.29
CA SER A 134 13.92 -5.99 1.76
C SER A 134 14.65 -6.86 0.75
N ILE A 135 14.25 -8.12 0.66
CA ILE A 135 14.71 -9.08 -0.36
C ILE A 135 13.50 -9.65 -1.11
N GLY A 136 13.71 -10.19 -2.31
CA GLY A 136 12.67 -10.91 -3.06
C GLY A 136 11.89 -10.08 -4.08
N THR A 137 12.20 -8.80 -4.29
CA THR A 137 11.66 -7.99 -5.39
C THR A 137 12.31 -8.33 -6.73
N GLY A 138 11.65 -7.95 -7.84
CA GLY A 138 12.14 -8.21 -9.20
C GLY A 138 11.88 -9.64 -9.71
N PRO A 139 12.36 -10.00 -10.91
CA PRO A 139 12.16 -11.35 -11.45
C PRO A 139 12.85 -12.45 -10.63
N ASP A 140 12.12 -13.54 -10.38
CA ASP A 140 12.65 -14.79 -9.80
C ASP A 140 12.05 -15.96 -10.60
N PRO A 141 12.47 -16.15 -11.86
CA PRO A 141 11.88 -17.12 -12.77
C PRO A 141 12.21 -18.54 -12.33
N MET A 142 11.37 -19.48 -12.73
CA MET A 142 11.65 -20.90 -12.58
C MET A 142 12.89 -21.25 -13.43
N PRO A 143 13.93 -21.90 -12.87
CA PRO A 143 15.03 -22.43 -13.68
C PRO A 143 14.56 -23.25 -14.89
N ASP A 144 15.14 -22.98 -16.06
CA ASP A 144 14.74 -23.60 -17.33
C ASP A 144 14.78 -25.14 -17.27
N GLY A 145 13.73 -25.76 -17.83
CA GLY A 145 13.64 -27.22 -17.96
C GLY A 145 13.43 -27.99 -16.65
N LYS A 146 13.33 -27.31 -15.50
CA LYS A 146 13.06 -27.95 -14.21
C LYS A 146 11.56 -27.90 -13.87
N LEU A 147 10.94 -29.07 -13.77
CA LEU A 147 9.71 -29.22 -12.99
C LEU A 147 10.04 -29.15 -11.50
N PHE A 148 9.12 -28.64 -10.69
CA PHE A 148 9.26 -28.74 -9.24
C PHE A 148 9.20 -30.22 -8.82
N THR A 149 10.26 -30.69 -8.19
CA THR A 149 10.37 -32.05 -7.64
C THR A 149 10.91 -31.98 -6.22
N LEU A 150 10.72 -33.05 -5.44
CA LEU A 150 11.29 -33.12 -4.09
C LEU A 150 12.83 -32.98 -4.11
N ASP A 151 13.49 -33.46 -5.17
CA ASP A 151 14.95 -33.40 -5.31
C ASP A 151 15.49 -31.98 -5.50
N ASN A 152 14.68 -31.05 -6.01
CA ASN A 152 15.08 -29.65 -6.20
C ASN A 152 14.39 -28.68 -5.22
N ALA A 153 13.66 -29.19 -4.22
CA ALA A 153 12.97 -28.37 -3.24
C ALA A 153 13.92 -27.42 -2.50
N SER A 154 15.18 -27.83 -2.27
CA SER A 154 16.21 -27.00 -1.64
C SER A 154 16.57 -25.74 -2.43
N ASP A 155 16.39 -25.74 -3.76
CA ASP A 155 16.65 -24.57 -4.62
C ASP A 155 15.70 -23.40 -4.30
N PHE A 156 14.58 -23.69 -3.60
CA PHE A 156 13.54 -22.73 -3.22
C PHE A 156 13.52 -22.46 -1.71
N VAL A 157 14.44 -23.07 -0.95
CA VAL A 157 14.59 -22.81 0.48
C VAL A 157 15.46 -21.58 0.66
N THR A 158 14.92 -20.57 1.34
CA THR A 158 15.66 -19.41 1.76
C THR A 158 16.47 -19.73 3.01
N LYS A 159 17.78 -19.43 2.98
CA LYS A 159 18.68 -19.64 4.13
C LYS A 159 18.79 -18.41 5.02
N GLU A 160 18.44 -17.23 4.50
CA GLU A 160 18.59 -15.97 5.21
C GLU A 160 17.34 -15.70 6.07
N PRO A 161 17.50 -15.43 7.37
CA PRO A 161 16.36 -15.12 8.22
C PRO A 161 15.78 -13.75 7.88
N VAL A 162 14.45 -13.65 7.93
CA VAL A 162 13.72 -12.40 7.69
C VAL A 162 12.88 -12.02 8.89
N LEU A 163 12.59 -10.73 9.00
CA LEU A 163 11.75 -10.16 10.05
C LEU A 163 10.26 -10.47 9.84
N ALA A 164 9.80 -10.42 8.58
CA ALA A 164 8.42 -10.63 8.19
C ALA A 164 8.31 -10.93 6.69
N VAL A 165 7.18 -11.52 6.28
CA VAL A 165 6.81 -11.76 4.89
C VAL A 165 5.73 -10.76 4.48
N ILE A 166 5.96 -10.04 3.38
CA ILE A 166 5.06 -9.01 2.86
C ILE A 166 4.56 -9.41 1.47
N GLY A 167 3.23 -9.49 1.33
CA GLY A 167 2.54 -9.69 0.06
C GLY A 167 1.92 -8.38 -0.46
N SER A 168 2.34 -7.98 -1.66
CA SER A 168 1.78 -6.85 -2.42
C SER A 168 1.59 -7.25 -3.89
N PHE A 169 1.13 -6.32 -4.71
CA PHE A 169 1.07 -6.51 -6.16
C PHE A 169 2.50 -6.63 -6.73
N ASP A 170 2.80 -7.73 -7.40
CA ASP A 170 4.09 -7.97 -8.04
C ASP A 170 3.89 -8.40 -9.50
N SER A 171 4.42 -7.62 -10.44
CA SER A 171 4.38 -7.93 -11.87
C SER A 171 5.25 -9.13 -12.27
N HIS A 172 6.12 -9.58 -11.36
CA HIS A 172 7.00 -10.71 -11.52
C HIS A 172 6.67 -11.86 -10.56
N ILE A 173 5.42 -11.92 -10.08
CA ILE A 173 5.00 -13.03 -9.22
C ILE A 173 5.27 -14.37 -9.92
N SER A 174 5.91 -15.28 -9.20
CA SER A 174 6.39 -16.54 -9.74
C SER A 174 6.27 -17.66 -8.71
N PHE A 175 6.26 -18.91 -9.18
CA PHE A 175 6.24 -20.07 -8.30
C PHE A 175 7.43 -20.09 -7.31
N PRO A 176 8.69 -19.82 -7.72
CA PRO A 176 9.81 -19.71 -6.78
C PRO A 176 9.58 -18.74 -5.62
N LYS A 177 9.03 -17.54 -5.89
CA LYS A 177 8.73 -16.56 -4.84
C LYS A 177 7.70 -17.06 -3.85
N ILE A 178 6.63 -17.69 -4.37
CA ILE A 178 5.56 -18.24 -3.55
C ILE A 178 6.14 -19.34 -2.64
N MET A 179 6.96 -20.25 -3.19
CA MET A 179 7.60 -21.30 -2.40
C MET A 179 8.53 -20.75 -1.32
N LYS A 180 9.35 -19.75 -1.65
CA LYS A 180 10.21 -19.06 -0.66
C LYS A 180 9.37 -18.40 0.44
N ALA A 181 8.27 -17.75 0.10
CA ALA A 181 7.35 -17.15 1.08
C ALA A 181 6.74 -18.21 2.00
N VAL A 182 6.22 -19.30 1.43
CA VAL A 182 5.60 -20.41 2.17
C VAL A 182 6.63 -21.06 3.11
N ASN A 183 7.88 -21.18 2.71
CA ASN A 183 8.95 -21.72 3.55
C ASN A 183 9.17 -20.86 4.81
N TYR A 184 9.10 -19.53 4.71
CA TYR A 184 9.14 -18.66 5.89
C TYR A 184 7.87 -18.77 6.75
N LEU A 185 6.71 -18.87 6.10
CA LEU A 185 5.40 -18.96 6.76
C LEU A 185 5.10 -20.33 7.37
N HIS A 186 6.03 -21.28 7.26
CA HIS A 186 5.95 -22.55 7.99
C HIS A 186 6.21 -22.37 9.49
N ASP A 187 6.89 -21.29 9.89
CA ASP A 187 6.95 -20.85 11.28
C ASP A 187 5.67 -20.10 11.63
N ASP A 188 4.83 -20.66 12.51
CA ASP A 188 3.55 -20.07 12.94
C ASP A 188 3.71 -18.69 13.59
N GLU A 189 4.90 -18.35 14.07
CA GLU A 189 5.22 -17.05 14.65
C GLU A 189 5.70 -16.01 13.62
N MET A 190 5.86 -16.39 12.35
CA MET A 190 6.31 -15.51 11.27
C MET A 190 5.24 -14.46 10.93
N PRO A 191 5.51 -13.16 11.11
CA PRO A 191 4.57 -12.12 10.74
C PRO A 191 4.33 -12.09 9.23
N PHE A 192 3.06 -12.07 8.85
CA PHE A 192 2.61 -11.94 7.47
C PHE A 192 1.71 -10.73 7.28
N PHE A 193 2.06 -9.85 6.34
CA PHE A 193 1.26 -8.68 6.00
C PHE A 193 0.90 -8.68 4.52
N CYS A 194 -0.36 -8.39 4.21
CA CYS A 194 -0.84 -8.17 2.85
C CYS A 194 -1.40 -6.76 2.70
N ASP A 195 -0.92 -6.00 1.72
CA ASP A 195 -1.39 -4.62 1.53
C ASP A 195 -2.83 -4.53 0.97
N LYS A 196 -3.30 -5.63 0.35
CA LYS A 196 -4.61 -5.73 -0.30
C LYS A 196 -5.24 -7.11 -0.08
N ARG A 197 -6.53 -7.11 0.27
CA ARG A 197 -7.40 -8.29 0.25
C ARG A 197 -8.41 -8.30 -0.91
N ARG A 198 -8.36 -7.31 -1.83
CA ARG A 198 -9.26 -7.23 -2.99
C ARG A 198 -8.69 -8.03 -4.18
N CYS A 199 -9.49 -8.97 -4.70
CA CYS A 199 -9.13 -9.84 -5.82
C CYS A 199 -9.33 -9.23 -7.22
N THR A 200 -9.91 -8.02 -7.32
CA THR A 200 -10.24 -7.39 -8.62
C THR A 200 -9.90 -5.90 -8.60
N PHE A 201 -9.14 -5.43 -9.58
CA PHE A 201 -9.11 -4.02 -9.95
C PHE A 201 -10.38 -3.69 -10.74
N SER A 202 -10.95 -2.51 -10.54
CA SER A 202 -12.08 -2.01 -11.32
C SER A 202 -11.65 -1.67 -12.75
N TRP A 203 -11.37 -2.71 -13.54
CA TRP A 203 -11.37 -2.61 -15.00
C TRP A 203 -12.82 -2.59 -15.48
N LYS A 204 -13.11 -1.83 -16.54
CA LYS A 204 -14.41 -1.90 -17.22
C LYS A 204 -14.71 -3.38 -17.52
N ARG A 205 -15.86 -3.86 -17.06
CA ARG A 205 -16.61 -4.82 -17.88
C ARG A 205 -17.05 -4.01 -19.11
N SER A 206 -16.25 -4.10 -20.17
CA SER A 206 -16.68 -3.69 -21.51
C SER A 206 -17.87 -4.55 -21.94
#